data_AF-E9SCP9-F1
#
_entry.id   AF-E9SCP9-F1
#
_cell.length_a   1.000
_cell.length_b   1.000
_cell.length_c   1.000
_cell.angle_alpha   90.00
_cell.angle_beta   90.00
_cell.angle_gamma   90.00
#
_symmetry.space_group_name_H-M   'P 1'
#
loop_
_entity.id
_entity.type
_entity.pdbx_description
1 polymer ?
#
loop_
_entity_poly.entity_id
_entity_poly.type
_entity_poly.pdbx_seq_one_letter_code
_entity_poly.pdbx_strand_id
1 'polypeptide(L)'
;MAKTIYTQFDEMVNYDNIVIVGVKPIFEEDENDEGKVSVLLDYEMFGRDVTGMEIPFGLYSTREEAEKAVKALHEWFSNQAYAVYEVPKPEGADT
;
A
#
# COMPACT_ATOMS: atom_id res chain seq x y z
N MET A 1 -7.45 -14.72 12.47
CA MET A 1 -7.62 -13.26 12.62
C MET A 1 -7.50 -12.64 11.24
N ALA A 2 -8.34 -11.65 10.92
CA ALA A 2 -8.13 -10.85 9.71
C ALA A 2 -6.78 -10.12 9.86
N LYS A 3 -5.99 -10.12 8.80
CA LYS A 3 -4.71 -9.45 8.78
C LYS A 3 -4.93 -7.99 8.36
N THR A 4 -4.83 -7.08 9.33
CA THR A 4 -5.22 -5.68 9.14
C THR A 4 -4.00 -4.75 9.20
N ILE A 5 -3.99 -3.74 8.33
CA ILE A 5 -3.10 -2.56 8.39
C ILE A 5 -3.95 -1.28 8.44
N TYR A 6 -3.31 -0.18 8.81
CA TYR A 6 -3.88 1.17 8.70
C TYR A 6 -3.26 1.91 7.53
N THR A 7 -4.08 2.64 6.77
CA THR A 7 -3.62 3.60 5.77
C THR A 7 -3.11 4.88 6.44
N GLN A 8 -2.50 5.79 5.67
CA GLN A 8 -2.15 7.13 6.18
C GLN A 8 -3.38 7.98 6.55
N PHE A 9 -4.59 7.52 6.19
CA PHE A 9 -5.86 8.17 6.49
C PHE A 9 -6.59 7.54 7.68
N ASP A 10 -5.89 6.73 8.47
CA ASP A 10 -6.44 5.99 9.61
C ASP A 10 -7.57 5.00 9.25
N GLU A 11 -7.61 4.54 7.99
CA GLU A 11 -8.58 3.52 7.56
C GLU A 11 -8.02 2.11 7.77
N MET A 12 -8.83 1.23 8.34
CA MET A 12 -8.48 -0.18 8.50
C MET A 12 -8.68 -0.95 7.20
N VAL A 13 -7.64 -1.65 6.76
CA VAL A 13 -7.68 -2.46 5.53
C VAL A 13 -7.25 -3.89 5.83
N ASN A 14 -8.07 -4.87 5.42
CA ASN A 14 -7.68 -6.27 5.43
C ASN A 14 -6.73 -6.54 4.25
N TYR A 15 -5.44 -6.66 4.53
CA TYR A 15 -4.43 -6.79 3.49
C TYR A 15 -4.35 -8.17 2.86
N ASP A 16 -4.96 -9.20 3.46
CA ASP A 16 -5.09 -10.51 2.80
C ASP A 16 -5.99 -10.43 1.54
N ASN A 17 -6.81 -9.37 1.41
CA ASN A 17 -7.68 -9.15 0.25
C ASN A 17 -7.03 -8.27 -0.84
N ILE A 18 -5.85 -7.71 -0.61
CA ILE A 18 -5.21 -6.78 -1.56
C ILE A 18 -4.48 -7.58 -2.63
N VAL A 19 -4.82 -7.32 -3.90
CA VAL A 19 -4.27 -8.02 -5.06
C VAL A 19 -3.25 -7.19 -5.83
N ILE A 20 -3.38 -5.86 -5.79
CA ILE A 20 -2.49 -4.93 -6.49
C ILE A 20 -2.19 -3.76 -5.57
N VAL A 21 -0.95 -3.29 -5.58
CA VAL A 21 -0.54 -2.03 -4.99
C VAL A 21 0.18 -1.23 -6.07
N GLY A 22 -0.15 0.05 -6.21
CA GLY A 22 0.41 0.90 -7.26
C GLY A 22 0.42 2.38 -6.90
N VAL A 23 0.87 3.19 -7.86
CA VAL A 23 0.91 4.65 -7.75
C VAL A 23 0.12 5.25 -8.90
N LYS A 24 -0.71 6.26 -8.63
CA LYS A 24 -1.36 7.08 -9.65
C LYS A 24 -1.22 8.58 -9.33
N PRO A 25 -1.03 9.45 -10.33
CA PRO A 25 -1.06 10.89 -10.10
C PRO A 25 -2.47 11.35 -9.75
N ILE A 26 -2.57 12.32 -8.83
CA ILE A 26 -3.79 13.07 -8.55
C ILE A 26 -3.67 14.44 -9.24
N PHE A 27 -4.68 14.76 -10.03
CA PHE A 27 -4.80 16.05 -10.69
C PHE A 27 -5.99 16.82 -10.11
N GLU A 28 -5.82 18.12 -9.95
CA GLU A 28 -6.91 19.06 -9.74
C GLU A 28 -7.24 19.75 -11.06
N GLU A 29 -8.53 19.83 -11.37
CA GLU A 29 -9.00 20.69 -12.46
C GLU A 29 -9.23 22.09 -11.92
N ASP A 30 -8.52 23.05 -12.47
CA ASP A 30 -8.74 24.48 -12.23
C ASP A 30 -9.32 25.11 -13.50
N GLU A 31 -10.18 26.12 -13.35
CA GLU A 31 -10.80 26.84 -14.46
C GLU A 31 -10.35 28.30 -14.41
N ASN A 32 -9.67 28.74 -15.47
CA ASN A 32 -9.20 30.11 -15.62
C ASN A 32 -9.78 30.74 -16.90
N ASP A 33 -9.43 32.01 -17.15
CA ASP A 33 -9.90 32.77 -18.32
C ASP A 33 -9.49 32.14 -19.68
N GLU A 34 -8.53 31.21 -19.69
CA GLU A 34 -8.06 30.47 -20.88
C GLU A 34 -8.69 29.07 -21.02
N GLY A 35 -9.49 28.63 -20.04
CA GLY A 35 -10.20 27.35 -20.02
C GLY A 35 -9.82 26.46 -18.84
N LYS A 36 -10.11 25.16 -18.97
CA LYS A 36 -9.76 24.15 -17.95
C LYS A 36 -8.30 23.73 -18.04
N VAL A 37 -7.59 23.82 -16.92
CA VAL A 37 -6.20 23.37 -16.77
C VAL A 37 -6.16 22.26 -15.71
N SER A 38 -5.43 21.18 -15.99
CA SER A 38 -5.16 20.13 -15.00
C SER A 38 -3.80 20.33 -14.36
N VAL A 39 -3.77 20.52 -13.04
CA VAL A 39 -2.54 20.68 -12.26
C VAL A 39 -2.27 19.40 -11.48
N LEU A 40 -1.04 18.89 -11.57
CA LEU A 40 -0.62 17.76 -10.74
C LEU A 40 -0.48 18.23 -9.29
N LEU A 41 -1.22 17.61 -8.38
CA LEU A 41 -1.11 17.87 -6.95
C LEU A 41 -0.09 16.93 -6.30
N ASP A 42 -0.40 15.64 -6.31
CA ASP A 42 0.33 14.62 -5.57
C ASP A 42 0.29 13.27 -6.31
N TYR A 43 0.94 12.28 -5.71
CA TYR A 43 0.89 10.88 -6.12
C TYR A 43 0.21 10.05 -5.03
N GLU A 44 -0.87 9.38 -5.39
CA GLU A 44 -1.57 8.43 -4.52
C GLU A 44 -0.96 7.05 -4.64
N MET A 45 -0.55 6.49 -3.52
CA MET A 45 -0.38 5.06 -3.37
C MET A 45 -1.76 4.44 -3.14
N PHE A 46 -2.15 3.49 -3.98
CA PHE A 46 -3.44 2.80 -3.86
C PHE A 46 -3.24 1.28 -3.74
N GLY A 47 -4.16 0.64 -3.03
CA GLY A 47 -4.37 -0.80 -3.08
C GLY A 47 -5.64 -1.12 -3.87
N ARG A 48 -5.68 -2.24 -4.60
CA ARG A 48 -6.91 -2.79 -5.16
C ARG A 48 -7.20 -4.14 -4.52
N ASP A 49 -8.43 -4.33 -4.07
CA ASP A 49 -8.84 -5.58 -3.45
C ASP A 49 -9.37 -6.62 -4.46
N VAL A 50 -9.68 -7.83 -3.99
CA VAL A 50 -10.26 -8.92 -4.80
C VAL A 50 -11.61 -8.58 -5.45
N THR A 51 -12.32 -7.55 -4.96
CA THR A 51 -13.58 -7.07 -5.53
C THR A 51 -13.37 -6.03 -6.62
N GLY A 52 -12.13 -5.53 -6.77
CA GLY A 52 -11.77 -4.47 -7.70
C GLY A 52 -11.88 -3.07 -7.09
N MET A 53 -12.20 -2.94 -5.79
CA MET A 53 -12.26 -1.66 -5.10
C MET A 53 -10.84 -1.09 -4.95
N GLU A 54 -10.64 0.15 -5.39
CA GLU A 54 -9.43 0.90 -5.08
C GLU A 54 -9.56 1.57 -3.73
N ILE A 55 -8.52 1.44 -2.92
CA ILE A 55 -8.42 1.97 -1.57
C ILE A 55 -7.17 2.85 -1.53
N PRO A 56 -7.28 4.12 -1.12
CA PRO A 56 -6.12 5.00 -1.00
C PRO A 56 -5.30 4.63 0.25
N PHE A 57 -4.00 4.42 0.08
CA PHE A 57 -3.07 4.03 1.15
C PHE A 57 -2.24 5.20 1.66
N GLY A 58 -1.92 6.16 0.80
CA GLY A 58 -1.17 7.35 1.18
C GLY A 58 -0.97 8.34 0.03
N LEU A 59 -0.58 9.57 0.37
CA LEU A 59 -0.27 10.65 -0.57
C LEU A 59 1.18 11.06 -0.42
N TYR A 60 1.81 11.35 -1.56
CA TYR A 60 3.21 11.71 -1.63
C TYR A 60 3.40 12.84 -2.65
N SER A 61 4.25 13.81 -2.29
CA SER A 61 4.52 14.96 -3.16
C SER A 61 5.32 14.59 -4.41
N THR A 62 6.02 13.45 -4.39
CA THR A 62 6.78 12.97 -5.54
C THR A 62 6.44 11.53 -5.89
N ARG A 63 6.58 11.19 -7.18
CA ARG A 63 6.40 9.83 -7.67
C ARG A 63 7.38 8.85 -7.03
N GLU A 64 8.63 9.28 -6.86
CA GLU A 64 9.70 8.46 -6.29
C GLU A 64 9.39 8.06 -4.84
N GLU A 65 8.88 8.99 -4.02
CA GLU A 65 8.46 8.70 -2.65
C GLU A 65 7.31 7.70 -2.61
N ALA A 66 6.31 7.86 -3.49
CA ALA A 66 5.20 6.92 -3.61
C ALA A 66 5.68 5.52 -4.01
N GLU A 67 6.54 5.42 -5.03
CA GLU A 67 7.11 4.14 -5.50
C GLU A 67 7.97 3.46 -4.42
N LYS A 68 8.71 4.25 -3.64
CA LYS A 68 9.48 3.75 -2.48
C LYS A 68 8.56 3.19 -1.40
N ALA A 69 7.42 3.81 -1.14
CA ALA A 69 6.43 3.32 -0.19
C ALA A 69 5.76 2.01 -0.68
N VAL A 70 5.41 1.93 -1.97
CA VAL A 70 4.91 0.68 -2.59
C VAL A 70 5.91 -0.45 -2.41
N LYS A 71 7.19 -0.20 -2.70
CA LYS A 71 8.26 -1.19 -2.52
C LYS A 71 8.38 -1.64 -1.06
N ALA A 72 8.38 -0.70 -0.11
CA ALA A 72 8.45 -1.03 1.31
C ALA A 72 7.27 -1.88 1.78
N LEU A 73 6.05 -1.58 1.32
CA LEU A 73 4.87 -2.38 1.64
C LEU A 73 4.96 -3.79 1.03
N HIS A 74 5.43 -3.91 -0.21
CA HIS A 74 5.61 -5.20 -0.86
C HIS A 74 6.66 -6.08 -0.16
N GLU A 75 7.79 -5.49 0.24
CA GLU A 75 8.82 -6.17 1.04
C GLU A 75 8.27 -6.61 2.40
N TRP A 76 7.48 -5.76 3.06
CA TRP A 76 6.82 -6.11 4.32
C TRP A 76 5.83 -7.27 4.14
N PHE A 77 4.96 -7.24 3.12
CA PHE A 77 4.05 -8.35 2.82
C PHE A 77 4.80 -9.65 2.53
N SER A 78 5.90 -9.57 1.79
CA SER A 78 6.74 -10.74 1.50
C SER A 78 7.30 -11.33 2.80
N ASN A 79 7.81 -10.50 3.70
CA ASN A 79 8.30 -10.97 5.01
C ASN A 79 7.19 -11.60 5.86
N GLN A 80 5.97 -11.07 5.82
CA GLN A 80 4.83 -11.69 6.54
C GLN A 80 4.42 -13.04 5.93
N ALA A 81 4.50 -13.20 4.61
CA ALA A 81 4.15 -14.46 3.93
C ALA A 81 5.18 -15.58 4.17
N TYR A 82 6.46 -15.22 4.30
CA TYR A 82 7.57 -16.16 4.47
C TYR A 82 8.15 -16.18 5.89
N ALA A 83 7.48 -15.58 6.88
CA ALA A 83 7.89 -15.65 8.27
C ALA A 83 7.85 -17.11 8.76
N VAL A 84 8.98 -17.81 8.66
CA VAL A 84 9.18 -19.11 9.29
C VAL A 84 9.31 -18.86 10.78
N TYR A 85 8.35 -19.34 11.57
CA TYR A 85 8.57 -19.46 13.00
C TYR A 85 9.65 -20.52 13.20
N GLU A 86 10.84 -20.13 13.66
CA GLU A 86 11.77 -21.09 14.26
C GLU A 86 11.06 -21.71 15.45
N VAL A 87 10.61 -22.96 15.28
CA VAL A 87 10.14 -23.74 16.42
C VAL A 87 11.39 -24.08 17.22
N PRO A 88 11.58 -23.54 18.44
CA PRO A 88 12.70 -23.95 19.26
C PRO A 88 12.62 -25.47 19.40
N LYS A 89 13.70 -26.17 19.06
CA LYS A 89 13.78 -27.61 19.31
C LYS A 89 13.46 -27.83 20.79
N PRO A 90 12.54 -28.75 21.14
CA PRO A 90 12.32 -29.08 22.54
C PRO A 90 13.66 -29.48 23.15
N GLU A 91 13.97 -28.94 24.32
CA GLU A 91 15.15 -29.34 25.08
C GLU A 91 15.13 -30.86 25.25
N GLY A 92 16.11 -31.56 24.66
CA GLY A 92 16.24 -33.02 24.73
C GLY A 92 16.00 -33.79 23.43
N ALA A 93 15.75 -33.15 22.28
CA ALA A 93 15.69 -33.83 20.98
C ALA A 93 17.09 -34.07 20.37
N ASP A 94 17.95 -34.78 21.11
CA ASP A 94 19.06 -35.55 20.54
C ASP A 94 18.67 -37.04 20.61
N THR A 95 18.17 -37.58 19.49
CA THR A 95 18.22 -39.01 19.15
C THR A 95 18.30 -39.16 17.63
#